data_AF-A0A954PD79-F1
#
_entry.id   AF-A0A954PD79-F1
#
_cell.length_a   1.000
_cell.length_b   1.000
_cell.length_c   1.000
_cell.angle_alpha   90.00
_cell.angle_beta   90.00
_cell.angle_gamma   90.00
#
_symmetry.space_group_name_H-M   'P 1'
#
loop_
_entity.id
_entity.type
_entity.pdbx_description
1 polymer ?
#
loop_
_entity_poly.entity_id
_entity_poly.type
_entity_poly.pdbx_seq_one_letter_code
_entity_poly.pdbx_strand_id
1 'polypeptide(L)'
;MRVLMVGIVLALAAWPAPNIFGQSSSGDSSGSGGLGADGLAGSGNGVAGGAAMADFQTLINLIETTIDPLGWAVAGGAGENSITPYPSGVYVDPRGHLSRVVVEPLIDQEHFIAPDQPRHPWRTESRLRTISLHALDQALQQSFASGVPPGAEILKLAGLSRIEYVYVAPEQEDVFLAGPAGDPGFGFHLQDLAIVTASVDHNTSPLGCTIEASDAGVIAAQQYLNQPGVMKQLSQHPRAITAKIEEAIGPHHVHVFGISPTSGTALALVDADEHMKQVGFGAVRTAPRIKNYFDHLDPQANVPPQSLIRWWFAYSDESVKANPDRRMFQLPKQSVCVLSEQQWMSQNGRAPTGQHDAASDAFASEFTANIPHLRAQHPSYARLCSVFETALALQLALPETGQPSFRAWFPHLCAIGNAQEDDDAEPKTVAGLATSHRLPNGSVVAVVSGGVKVDPVLMADNRAWEYANGLSHTLLPQEPKVPSLSHDAWWWD
;
A
#
# COMPACT_ATOMS: atom_id res chain seq x y z
N MET A 1 -27.17 -46.05 -19.86
CA MET A 1 -27.54 -47.21 -19.02
C MET A 1 -26.23 -47.72 -18.41
N ARG A 2 -25.84 -47.52 -17.14
CA ARG A 2 -26.44 -47.12 -15.85
C ARG A 2 -25.39 -46.21 -15.16
N VAL A 3 -25.69 -44.98 -14.75
CA VAL A 3 -26.05 -44.54 -13.37
C VAL A 3 -25.53 -45.44 -12.24
N LEU A 4 -24.60 -44.92 -11.43
CA LEU A 4 -24.61 -45.15 -9.99
C LEU A 4 -24.19 -43.89 -9.22
N MET A 5 -25.08 -43.51 -8.32
CA MET A 5 -25.09 -42.43 -7.34
C MET A 5 -24.43 -42.93 -6.03
N VAL A 6 -24.37 -42.04 -5.02
CA VAL A 6 -24.07 -42.23 -3.57
C VAL A 6 -22.65 -41.75 -3.20
N GLY A 7 -22.43 -40.85 -2.23
CA GLY A 7 -23.32 -40.15 -1.31
C GLY A 7 -22.48 -39.21 -0.45
N ILE A 8 -22.94 -37.97 -0.28
CA ILE A 8 -22.34 -36.93 0.55
C ILE A 8 -22.87 -37.08 1.98
N VAL A 9 -21.98 -37.15 2.98
CA VAL A 9 -22.32 -37.05 4.40
C VAL A 9 -21.82 -35.69 4.90
N LEU A 10 -22.74 -34.75 5.10
CA LEU A 10 -22.53 -33.53 5.86
C LEU A 10 -22.65 -33.86 7.35
N ALA A 11 -21.60 -33.58 8.14
CA ALA A 11 -21.69 -33.56 9.60
C ALA A 11 -21.79 -32.10 10.06
N LEU A 12 -22.99 -31.71 10.48
CA LEU A 12 -23.30 -30.46 11.19
C LEU A 12 -22.94 -30.66 12.67
N ALA A 13 -21.99 -29.87 13.19
CA ALA A 13 -21.74 -29.75 14.62
C ALA A 13 -22.44 -28.49 15.15
N ALA A 14 -23.52 -28.70 15.91
CA ALA A 14 -24.26 -27.66 16.63
C ALA A 14 -23.55 -27.29 17.93
N TRP A 15 -23.42 -26.00 18.22
CA TRP A 15 -22.98 -25.47 19.52
C TRP A 15 -24.20 -25.23 20.44
N PRO A 16 -24.10 -25.50 21.75
CA PRO A 16 -25.20 -25.29 22.70
C PRO A 16 -25.22 -23.85 23.24
N ALA A 17 -26.42 -23.29 23.33
CA ALA A 17 -26.71 -22.01 23.99
C ALA A 17 -26.58 -22.11 25.53
N PRO A 18 -26.17 -21.05 26.24
CA PRO A 18 -26.16 -21.04 27.70
C PRO A 18 -27.55 -20.74 28.29
N ASN A 19 -27.90 -21.53 29.31
CA ASN A 19 -29.09 -21.42 30.13
C ASN A 19 -29.12 -20.13 30.96
N ILE A 20 -30.28 -19.49 30.97
CA ILE A 20 -30.68 -18.47 31.94
C ILE A 20 -31.07 -19.18 33.24
N PHE A 21 -30.37 -18.84 34.34
CA PHE A 21 -30.84 -19.09 35.70
C PHE A 21 -30.80 -17.77 36.49
N GLY A 22 -31.96 -17.34 36.96
CA GLY A 22 -32.09 -16.26 37.93
C GLY A 22 -32.01 -16.75 39.37
N GLN A 23 -31.61 -15.86 40.28
CA GLN A 23 -32.01 -15.91 41.69
C GLN A 23 -31.76 -14.57 42.43
N SER A 24 -32.83 -14.09 43.07
CA SER A 24 -32.96 -13.37 44.35
C SER A 24 -31.81 -12.46 44.85
N SER A 25 -31.98 -11.13 44.96
CA SER A 25 -32.75 -10.36 45.96
C SER A 25 -32.17 -10.31 47.39
N SER A 26 -31.57 -9.17 47.72
CA SER A 26 -31.44 -8.53 49.06
C SER A 26 -30.63 -7.25 48.80
N GLY A 27 -31.10 -6.01 48.99
CA GLY A 27 -31.98 -5.50 50.02
C GLY A 27 -31.11 -4.98 51.16
N ASP A 28 -30.61 -3.74 51.06
CA ASP A 28 -30.34 -2.90 52.22
C ASP A 28 -30.21 -1.41 51.86
N SER A 29 -30.73 -0.62 52.78
CA SER A 29 -31.13 0.79 52.67
C SER A 29 -30.33 1.67 53.62
N SER A 30 -29.88 2.84 53.15
CA SER A 30 -29.64 4.07 53.93
C SER A 30 -29.04 5.11 52.96
N GLY A 31 -29.51 6.34 52.79
CA GLY A 31 -30.22 7.24 53.68
C GLY A 31 -29.41 8.54 53.80
N SER A 32 -30.08 9.70 53.68
CA SER A 32 -29.58 11.11 53.71
C SER A 32 -29.12 11.68 52.36
N GLY A 33 -29.54 12.88 51.90
CA GLY A 33 -30.42 13.91 52.45
C GLY A 33 -29.90 15.32 52.08
N GLY A 34 -30.74 16.17 51.47
CA GLY A 34 -30.54 17.63 51.26
C GLY A 34 -30.49 18.04 49.77
N LEU A 35 -31.51 18.63 49.12
CA LEU A 35 -32.15 19.97 49.28
C LEU A 35 -31.11 21.10 49.27
N GLY A 36 -31.16 22.18 48.49
CA GLY A 36 -32.08 22.80 47.51
C GLY A 36 -31.36 24.06 46.97
N ALA A 37 -31.56 24.46 45.71
CA ALA A 37 -32.53 25.48 45.27
C ALA A 37 -31.89 26.87 44.95
N ASP A 38 -32.17 27.31 43.71
CA ASP A 38 -32.45 28.67 43.22
C ASP A 38 -31.45 29.85 43.32
N GLY A 39 -31.20 30.48 42.15
CA GLY A 39 -31.75 31.82 41.92
C GLY A 39 -30.82 32.94 41.42
N LEU A 40 -31.15 33.43 40.20
CA LEU A 40 -31.21 34.86 39.77
C LEU A 40 -29.98 35.60 39.19
N ALA A 41 -30.01 35.71 37.85
CA ALA A 41 -30.07 36.92 37.01
C ALA A 41 -29.32 38.23 37.41
N GLY A 42 -28.51 38.73 36.46
CA GLY A 42 -28.06 40.12 36.37
C GLY A 42 -27.65 40.49 34.94
N SER A 43 -28.41 41.40 34.32
CA SER A 43 -28.27 41.91 32.94
C SER A 43 -27.25 43.06 32.85
N GLY A 44 -26.45 43.09 31.78
CA GLY A 44 -25.55 44.19 31.43
C GLY A 44 -25.23 44.18 29.93
N ASN A 45 -25.73 45.18 29.22
CA ASN A 45 -25.79 45.31 27.76
C ASN A 45 -24.45 45.80 27.15
N GLY A 46 -24.00 45.21 26.03
CA GLY A 46 -22.84 45.66 25.25
C GLY A 46 -22.82 45.03 23.85
N VAL A 47 -22.94 45.86 22.82
CA VAL A 47 -23.14 45.52 21.39
C VAL A 47 -21.80 45.24 20.69
N ALA A 48 -21.68 44.14 19.92
CA ALA A 48 -21.05 44.08 18.59
C ALA A 48 -20.88 42.63 18.06
N GLY A 49 -21.25 42.40 16.79
CA GLY A 49 -20.67 41.32 15.96
C GLY A 49 -21.55 40.08 15.73
N GLY A 50 -22.48 40.16 14.78
CA GLY A 50 -23.24 39.00 14.31
C GLY A 50 -22.38 38.03 13.51
N ALA A 51 -21.85 37.01 14.18
CA ALA A 51 -21.54 35.72 13.56
C ALA A 51 -22.79 34.85 13.71
N ALA A 52 -23.42 34.46 12.60
CA ALA A 52 -24.42 33.41 12.62
C ALA A 52 -23.71 32.10 12.99
N MET A 53 -23.71 31.76 14.29
CA MET A 53 -23.31 30.45 14.76
C MET A 53 -24.30 29.44 14.18
N ALA A 54 -23.79 28.48 13.40
CA ALA A 54 -24.56 27.30 13.02
C ALA A 54 -25.00 26.58 14.30
N ASP A 55 -26.29 26.28 14.39
CA ASP A 55 -26.89 25.63 15.55
C ASP A 55 -26.53 24.13 15.56
N PHE A 56 -25.34 23.83 16.08
CA PHE A 56 -24.85 22.46 16.26
C PHE A 56 -25.66 21.67 17.29
N GLN A 57 -26.44 22.34 18.14
CA GLN A 57 -27.28 21.66 19.13
C GLN A 57 -28.47 20.98 18.46
N THR A 58 -29.00 21.57 17.39
CA THR A 58 -30.04 20.94 16.56
C THR A 58 -29.50 19.76 15.75
N LEU A 59 -28.22 19.78 15.35
CA LEU A 59 -27.55 18.65 14.69
C LEU A 59 -27.27 17.49 15.65
N ILE A 60 -26.82 17.79 16.87
CA ILE A 60 -26.56 16.79 17.93
C ILE A 60 -27.87 16.12 18.34
N ASN A 61 -28.94 16.89 18.54
CA ASN A 61 -30.25 16.31 18.86
C ASN A 61 -30.81 15.45 17.71
N LEU A 62 -30.55 15.79 16.44
CA LEU A 62 -30.95 14.95 15.31
C LEU A 62 -30.19 13.61 15.30
N ILE A 63 -28.89 13.62 15.60
CA ILE A 63 -28.08 12.39 15.67
C ILE A 63 -28.53 11.51 16.85
N GLU A 64 -28.80 12.09 18.03
CA GLU A 64 -29.24 11.36 19.23
C GLU A 64 -30.68 10.85 19.16
N THR A 65 -31.56 11.48 18.36
CA THR A 65 -32.97 11.06 18.23
C THR A 65 -33.24 10.14 17.04
N THR A 66 -32.33 10.04 16.07
CA THR A 66 -32.51 9.23 14.86
C THR A 66 -31.76 7.89 14.90
N ILE A 67 -30.90 7.68 15.91
CA ILE A 67 -30.05 6.49 16.00
C ILE A 67 -30.18 5.90 17.41
N ASP A 68 -30.53 4.61 17.47
CA ASP A 68 -30.77 3.84 18.69
C ASP A 68 -29.53 3.88 19.62
N PRO A 69 -29.63 4.46 20.84
CA PRO A 69 -28.47 4.74 21.69
C PRO A 69 -27.87 3.51 22.39
N LEU A 70 -28.17 2.29 21.92
CA LEU A 70 -27.66 1.06 22.51
C LEU A 70 -26.53 0.37 21.70
N GLY A 71 -26.13 0.92 20.54
CA GLY A 71 -25.03 0.36 19.75
C GLY A 71 -23.65 0.98 19.98
N TRP A 72 -23.58 2.24 20.40
CA TRP A 72 -22.33 3.02 20.37
C TRP A 72 -21.37 2.72 21.54
N ALA A 73 -21.90 2.34 22.71
CA ALA A 73 -21.09 2.27 23.94
C ALA A 73 -20.60 0.87 24.31
N VAL A 74 -21.01 -0.20 23.59
CA VAL A 74 -20.71 -1.60 23.98
C VAL A 74 -20.02 -2.41 22.87
N ALA A 75 -19.98 -1.93 21.63
CA ALA A 75 -19.18 -2.54 20.56
C ALA A 75 -18.07 -1.57 20.16
N GLY A 76 -16.82 -1.90 20.53
CA GLY A 76 -15.65 -1.15 20.08
C GLY A 76 -15.60 -1.12 18.55
N GLY A 77 -15.96 0.03 17.96
CA GLY A 77 -15.52 0.46 16.64
C GLY A 77 -15.85 -0.43 15.43
N ALA A 78 -16.78 -1.37 15.51
CA ALA A 78 -17.23 -2.17 14.37
C ALA A 78 -18.71 -1.90 14.11
N GLY A 79 -19.00 -0.80 13.40
CA GLY A 79 -20.31 -0.49 12.87
C GLY A 79 -20.24 -0.37 11.35
N GLU A 80 -21.28 -0.85 10.68
CA GLU A 80 -21.52 -1.01 9.23
C GLU A 80 -21.38 0.26 8.36
N ASN A 81 -20.86 1.36 8.93
CA ASN A 81 -20.64 2.65 8.29
C ASN A 81 -19.27 3.28 8.65
N SER A 82 -18.28 2.48 9.07
CA SER A 82 -16.94 2.98 9.39
C SER A 82 -16.19 3.41 8.12
N ILE A 83 -15.98 4.72 7.96
CA ILE A 83 -15.00 5.28 7.04
C ILE A 83 -13.64 5.13 7.72
N THR A 84 -12.93 4.04 7.44
CA THR A 84 -11.57 3.83 7.96
C THR A 84 -10.59 4.42 6.94
N PRO A 85 -9.99 5.62 7.18
CA PRO A 85 -8.96 6.14 6.31
C PRO A 85 -7.75 5.22 6.34
N TYR A 86 -7.21 4.85 5.18
CA TYR A 86 -5.98 4.06 5.13
C TYR A 86 -4.78 4.90 5.57
N PRO A 87 -3.74 4.30 6.18
CA PRO A 87 -2.54 5.02 6.64
C PRO A 87 -1.81 5.82 5.54
N SER A 88 -2.07 5.52 4.26
CA SER A 88 -1.53 6.26 3.10
C SER A 88 -2.33 7.51 2.72
N GLY A 89 -3.45 7.81 3.39
CA GLY A 89 -4.28 8.98 3.11
C GLY A 89 -5.23 8.82 1.92
N VAL A 90 -5.53 7.59 1.50
CA VAL A 90 -6.56 7.29 0.50
C VAL A 90 -7.74 6.54 1.12
N TYR A 91 -8.90 6.64 0.48
CA TYR A 91 -10.12 5.92 0.84
C TYR A 91 -10.80 5.39 -0.42
N VAL A 92 -11.34 4.18 -0.33
CA VAL A 92 -12.14 3.55 -1.38
C VAL A 92 -13.61 3.57 -0.96
N ASP A 93 -14.44 4.23 -1.76
CA ASP A 93 -15.88 4.28 -1.48
C ASP A 93 -16.58 2.92 -1.72
N PRO A 94 -17.83 2.74 -1.28
CA PRO A 94 -18.56 1.48 -1.49
C PRO A 94 -18.80 1.11 -2.97
N ARG A 95 -18.57 2.03 -3.91
CA ARG A 95 -18.63 1.77 -5.36
C ARG A 95 -17.26 1.39 -5.94
N GLY A 96 -16.21 1.38 -5.11
CA GLY A 96 -14.84 1.10 -5.50
C GLY A 96 -14.14 2.31 -6.10
N HIS A 97 -14.60 3.54 -5.86
CA HIS A 97 -13.89 4.74 -6.29
C HIS A 97 -12.83 5.12 -5.25
N LEU A 98 -11.57 5.10 -5.66
CA LEU A 98 -10.45 5.55 -4.85
C LEU A 98 -10.35 7.07 -4.94
N SER A 99 -10.30 7.69 -3.77
CA SER A 99 -10.09 9.13 -3.62
C SER A 99 -9.04 9.38 -2.55
N ARG A 100 -8.19 10.39 -2.78
CA ARG A 100 -7.23 10.84 -1.77
C ARG A 100 -7.94 11.77 -0.81
N VAL A 101 -7.92 11.41 0.47
CA VAL A 101 -8.44 12.27 1.53
C VAL A 101 -7.30 13.20 1.92
N VAL A 102 -7.55 14.52 1.90
CA VAL A 102 -6.69 15.45 2.63
C VAL A 102 -6.95 15.19 4.10
N VAL A 103 -6.26 14.20 4.65
CA VAL A 103 -6.12 14.07 6.08
C VAL A 103 -5.19 15.24 6.44
N GLU A 104 -5.76 16.37 6.91
CA GLU A 104 -4.99 17.21 7.83
C GLU A 104 -4.37 16.24 8.82
N PRO A 105 -3.05 16.24 9.03
CA PRO A 105 -2.39 15.17 9.76
C PRO A 105 -3.12 15.02 11.09
N LEU A 106 -4.01 14.02 11.14
CA LEU A 106 -4.43 13.41 12.36
C LEU A 106 -3.11 12.85 12.80
N ILE A 107 -2.44 13.63 13.64
CA ILE A 107 -1.23 13.28 14.32
C ILE A 107 -1.41 11.81 14.63
N ASP A 108 -0.61 10.95 14.00
CA ASP A 108 -0.71 9.50 14.22
C ASP A 108 -0.92 9.36 15.71
N GLN A 109 -1.98 8.68 16.13
CA GLN A 109 -2.12 8.46 17.57
C GLN A 109 -0.92 7.65 18.12
N GLU A 110 -0.05 7.13 17.24
CA GLU A 110 1.27 6.58 17.53
C GLU A 110 2.44 7.59 17.62
N HIS A 111 2.29 8.82 17.12
CA HIS A 111 3.25 9.92 17.29
C HIS A 111 3.11 10.66 18.63
N PHE A 112 1.99 10.45 19.35
CA PHE A 112 1.84 10.85 20.75
C PHE A 112 2.31 9.77 21.73
N ILE A 113 3.49 9.19 21.51
CA ILE A 113 4.23 8.63 22.64
C ILE A 113 4.83 9.82 23.37
N ALA A 114 4.36 10.07 24.60
CA ALA A 114 4.97 11.05 25.49
C ALA A 114 6.50 10.87 25.44
N PRO A 115 7.30 11.96 25.35
CA PRO A 115 8.77 11.89 25.19
C PRO A 115 9.51 11.15 26.32
N ASP A 116 8.78 10.64 27.31
CA ASP A 116 9.24 10.01 28.54
C ASP A 116 9.02 8.49 28.59
N GLN A 117 8.45 7.86 27.55
CA GLN A 117 8.48 6.39 27.45
C GLN A 117 9.81 5.92 26.83
N PRO A 118 10.47 4.89 27.40
CA PRO A 118 11.67 4.32 26.80
C PRO A 118 11.32 3.83 25.39
N ARG A 119 12.05 4.33 24.38
CA ARG A 119 11.90 3.85 23.00
C ARG A 119 12.11 2.33 23.01
N HIS A 120 11.11 1.58 22.58
CA HIS A 120 11.23 0.13 22.44
C HIS A 120 12.46 -0.20 21.56
N PRO A 121 13.23 -1.25 21.88
CA PRO A 121 14.49 -1.56 21.19
C PRO A 121 14.39 -1.57 19.66
N TRP A 122 13.30 -2.11 19.11
CA TRP A 122 13.03 -2.18 17.67
C TRP A 122 12.88 -0.82 16.98
N ARG A 123 12.62 0.27 17.72
CA ARG A 123 12.60 1.65 17.19
C ARG A 123 13.97 2.32 17.21
N THR A 124 15.02 1.61 17.63
CA THR A 124 16.38 2.12 17.60
C THR A 124 16.96 1.94 16.21
N GLU A 125 17.62 2.99 15.70
CA GLU A 125 18.32 2.95 14.42
C GLU A 125 19.36 1.83 14.40
N SER A 126 19.28 1.00 13.37
CA SER A 126 20.24 -0.05 13.06
C SER A 126 20.65 0.05 11.61
N ARG A 127 21.95 -0.08 11.35
CA ARG A 127 22.47 -0.14 9.97
C ARG A 127 22.20 -1.49 9.33
N LEU A 128 22.04 -2.54 10.13
CA LEU A 128 21.89 -3.90 9.67
C LEU A 128 21.17 -4.70 10.75
N ARG A 129 19.85 -4.68 10.72
CA ARG A 129 18.98 -5.54 11.49
C ARG A 129 18.73 -6.82 10.72
N THR A 130 18.78 -7.96 11.39
CA THR A 130 18.43 -9.27 10.83
C THR A 130 17.11 -9.73 11.41
N ILE A 131 16.24 -10.28 10.57
CA ILE A 131 14.97 -10.91 10.92
C ILE A 131 15.05 -12.38 10.53
N SER A 132 14.72 -13.28 11.45
CA SER A 132 14.45 -14.69 11.18
C SER A 132 12.97 -14.86 10.81
N LEU A 133 12.68 -15.38 9.62
CA LEU A 133 11.30 -15.66 9.23
C LEU A 133 10.70 -16.84 10.01
N HIS A 134 11.54 -17.82 10.38
CA HIS A 134 11.12 -18.95 11.21
C HIS A 134 10.69 -18.49 12.61
N ALA A 135 11.54 -17.71 13.30
CA ALA A 135 11.22 -17.21 14.63
C ALA A 135 10.05 -16.20 14.61
N LEU A 136 9.92 -15.40 13.53
CA LEU A 136 8.77 -14.54 13.32
C LEU A 136 7.47 -15.37 13.19
N ASP A 137 7.48 -16.46 12.41
CA ASP A 137 6.33 -17.35 12.29
C ASP A 137 5.94 -17.98 13.63
N GLN A 138 6.92 -18.36 14.47
CA GLN A 138 6.67 -18.82 15.84
C GLN A 138 6.06 -17.73 16.73
N ALA A 139 6.52 -16.48 16.63
CA ALA A 139 5.93 -15.36 17.37
C ALA A 139 4.46 -15.10 16.96
N LEU A 140 4.15 -15.28 15.68
CA LEU A 140 2.76 -15.21 15.17
C LEU A 140 1.92 -16.38 15.69
N GLN A 141 2.46 -17.59 15.72
CA GLN A 141 1.80 -18.75 16.31
C GLN A 141 1.39 -18.49 17.76
N GLN A 142 2.29 -17.92 18.57
CA GLN A 142 2.00 -17.59 19.97
C GLN A 142 0.92 -16.51 20.10
N SER A 143 0.95 -15.50 19.23
CA SER A 143 -0.07 -14.44 19.18
C SER A 143 -1.45 -15.06 18.89
N PHE A 144 -1.54 -15.95 17.90
CA PHE A 144 -2.78 -16.66 17.58
C PHE A 144 -3.26 -17.59 18.70
N ALA A 145 -2.35 -18.36 19.31
CA ALA A 145 -2.69 -19.27 20.40
C ALA A 145 -3.20 -18.53 21.65
N SER A 146 -2.70 -17.32 21.89
CA SER A 146 -3.12 -16.47 23.02
C SER A 146 -4.35 -15.61 22.71
N GLY A 147 -4.76 -15.50 21.43
CA GLY A 147 -5.84 -14.61 21.00
C GLY A 147 -5.48 -13.13 21.12
N VAL A 148 -4.19 -12.80 21.31
CA VAL A 148 -3.70 -11.43 21.39
C VAL A 148 -3.19 -11.01 20.01
N PRO A 149 -3.66 -9.89 19.44
CA PRO A 149 -3.17 -9.44 18.14
C PRO A 149 -1.67 -9.13 18.20
N PRO A 150 -0.92 -9.34 17.10
CA PRO A 150 0.50 -8.99 17.06
C PRO A 150 0.73 -7.52 17.41
N GLY A 151 1.71 -7.26 18.27
CA GLY A 151 2.09 -5.89 18.64
C GLY A 151 2.75 -5.12 17.48
N ALA A 152 2.89 -3.80 17.63
CA ALA A 152 3.48 -2.92 16.62
C ALA A 152 4.87 -3.37 16.14
N GLU A 153 5.67 -3.97 17.02
CA GLU A 153 6.97 -4.54 16.71
C GLU A 153 6.89 -5.61 15.61
N ILE A 154 5.94 -6.54 15.71
CA ILE A 154 5.71 -7.58 14.69
C ILE A 154 5.05 -6.96 13.46
N LEU A 155 4.04 -6.11 13.65
CA LEU A 155 3.31 -5.48 12.54
C LEU A 155 4.21 -4.65 11.63
N LYS A 156 5.28 -4.06 12.18
CA LYS A 156 6.26 -3.22 11.47
C LYS A 156 7.59 -3.92 11.20
N LEU A 157 7.64 -5.25 11.33
CA LEU A 157 8.84 -6.06 11.13
C LEU A 157 10.09 -5.49 11.82
N ALA A 158 9.94 -5.17 13.10
CA ALA A 158 10.98 -4.57 13.94
C ALA A 158 11.59 -3.31 13.30
N GLY A 159 10.78 -2.51 12.61
CA GLY A 159 11.20 -1.27 11.99
C GLY A 159 12.15 -1.45 10.80
N LEU A 160 12.22 -2.65 10.20
CA LEU A 160 12.98 -2.87 8.96
C LEU A 160 12.50 -1.89 7.89
N SER A 161 13.43 -1.15 7.31
CA SER A 161 13.12 -0.14 6.31
C SER A 161 13.48 -0.59 4.90
N ARG A 162 14.45 -1.51 4.74
CA ARG A 162 14.92 -2.07 3.46
C ARG A 162 15.50 -3.48 3.63
N ILE A 163 15.32 -4.36 2.64
CA ILE A 163 16.09 -5.62 2.55
C ILE A 163 17.33 -5.36 1.69
N GLU A 164 18.51 -5.49 2.30
CA GLU A 164 19.79 -5.44 1.57
C GLU A 164 20.36 -6.83 1.33
N TYR A 165 20.15 -7.75 2.27
CA TYR A 165 20.70 -9.09 2.26
C TYR A 165 19.65 -10.14 2.56
N VAL A 166 19.82 -11.30 1.95
CA VAL A 166 19.00 -12.50 2.19
C VAL A 166 19.94 -13.66 2.44
N TYR A 167 19.78 -14.36 3.56
CA TYR A 167 20.51 -15.59 3.86
C TYR A 167 19.53 -16.74 4.01
N VAL A 168 19.79 -17.83 3.30
CA VAL A 168 18.93 -19.02 3.29
C VAL A 168 19.63 -20.10 4.11
N ALA A 169 18.97 -20.56 5.17
CA ALA A 169 19.45 -21.61 6.07
C ALA A 169 18.54 -22.85 6.08
N PRO A 170 18.51 -23.66 4.99
CA PRO A 170 17.81 -24.94 4.90
C PRO A 170 17.96 -25.88 6.09
N GLU A 171 19.13 -25.90 6.72
CA GLU A 171 19.38 -26.76 7.88
C GLU A 171 18.58 -26.30 9.12
N GLN A 172 18.14 -25.04 9.13
CA GLN A 172 17.31 -24.41 10.16
C GLN A 172 15.88 -24.17 9.69
N GLU A 173 15.55 -24.56 8.44
CA GLU A 173 14.27 -24.25 7.79
C GLU A 173 13.93 -22.75 7.86
N ASP A 174 14.95 -21.90 7.68
CA ASP A 174 14.85 -20.46 7.88
C ASP A 174 15.39 -19.65 6.68
N VAL A 175 14.85 -18.44 6.56
CA VAL A 175 15.30 -17.39 5.67
C VAL A 175 15.48 -16.13 6.50
N PHE A 176 16.68 -15.57 6.47
CA PHE A 176 16.98 -14.32 7.14
C PHE A 176 16.90 -13.15 6.17
N LEU A 177 16.18 -12.11 6.57
CA LEU A 177 16.11 -10.83 5.88
C LEU A 177 16.92 -9.81 6.67
N ALA A 178 17.84 -9.09 6.02
CA ALA A 178 18.65 -8.11 6.73
C ALA A 178 18.82 -6.78 5.99
N GLY A 179 18.81 -5.70 6.75
CA GLY A 179 19.04 -4.35 6.24
C GLY A 179 18.82 -3.25 7.28
N PRO A 180 18.79 -1.96 6.87
CA PRO A 180 18.61 -0.87 7.81
C PRO A 180 17.24 -0.91 8.48
N ALA A 181 17.17 -0.42 9.72
CA ALA A 181 15.95 -0.40 10.52
C ALA A 181 15.91 0.78 11.50
N GLY A 182 14.72 1.07 12.06
CA GLY A 182 14.54 1.98 13.19
C GLY A 182 13.57 3.15 12.97
N ASP A 183 13.03 3.32 11.76
CA ASP A 183 11.95 4.27 11.50
C ASP A 183 10.60 3.53 11.42
N PRO A 184 9.73 3.60 12.45
CA PRO A 184 8.47 2.85 12.48
C PRO A 184 7.38 3.45 11.56
N GLY A 185 7.56 4.70 11.09
CA GLY A 185 6.57 5.39 10.28
C GLY A 185 6.57 4.93 8.81
N PHE A 186 7.75 4.61 8.28
CA PHE A 186 7.95 4.29 6.87
C PHE A 186 8.79 3.03 6.74
N GLY A 187 8.22 1.95 6.21
CA GLY A 187 8.93 0.68 6.06
C GLY A 187 8.01 -0.50 5.78
N PHE A 188 8.45 -1.67 6.25
CA PHE A 188 7.75 -2.92 6.01
C PHE A 188 6.52 -3.07 6.90
N HIS A 189 5.49 -3.70 6.35
CA HIS A 189 4.32 -4.16 7.09
C HIS A 189 4.23 -5.68 7.04
N LEU A 190 3.78 -6.28 8.14
CA LEU A 190 3.53 -7.72 8.23
C LEU A 190 2.59 -8.21 7.12
N GLN A 191 1.54 -7.44 6.80
CA GLN A 191 0.57 -7.78 5.75
C GLN A 191 1.26 -7.94 4.38
N ASP A 192 2.18 -7.03 4.04
CA ASP A 192 2.92 -7.07 2.77
C ASP A 192 3.82 -8.32 2.72
N LEU A 193 4.55 -8.59 3.80
CA LEU A 193 5.38 -9.80 3.90
C LEU A 193 4.53 -11.07 3.79
N ALA A 194 3.42 -11.14 4.53
CA ALA A 194 2.56 -12.30 4.59
C ALA A 194 1.91 -12.63 3.24
N ILE A 195 1.34 -11.62 2.56
CA ILE A 195 0.73 -11.79 1.23
C ILE A 195 1.77 -12.27 0.22
N VAL A 196 2.95 -11.64 0.19
CA VAL A 196 4.00 -12.06 -0.73
C VAL A 196 4.49 -13.47 -0.40
N THR A 197 4.71 -13.80 0.88
CA THR A 197 5.11 -15.16 1.33
C THR A 197 4.10 -16.22 0.93
N ALA A 198 2.80 -15.92 1.03
CA ALA A 198 1.72 -16.82 0.61
C ALA A 198 1.65 -16.99 -0.91
N SER A 199 2.05 -15.97 -1.69
CA SER A 199 1.96 -15.96 -3.16
C SER A 199 3.16 -16.61 -3.87
N VAL A 200 4.32 -16.71 -3.22
CA VAL A 200 5.56 -17.16 -3.86
C VAL A 200 5.63 -18.69 -3.93
N ASP A 201 5.78 -19.20 -5.15
CA ASP A 201 6.07 -20.59 -5.49
C ASP A 201 7.05 -20.68 -6.68
N HIS A 202 7.26 -21.88 -7.25
CA HIS A 202 8.17 -22.04 -8.39
C HIS A 202 7.67 -21.39 -9.69
N ASN A 203 6.37 -21.09 -9.78
CA ASN A 203 5.71 -20.47 -10.92
C ASN A 203 4.97 -19.19 -10.50
N THR A 204 5.55 -18.42 -9.57
CA THR A 204 4.92 -17.22 -9.00
C THR A 204 4.42 -16.33 -10.13
N SER A 205 3.10 -16.14 -10.17
CA SER A 205 2.49 -15.23 -11.14
C SER A 205 2.87 -13.79 -10.79
N PRO A 206 3.02 -12.89 -11.79
CA PRO A 206 3.22 -11.49 -11.49
C PRO A 206 2.09 -10.93 -10.64
N LEU A 207 2.42 -9.97 -9.77
CA LEU A 207 1.45 -9.25 -8.96
C LEU A 207 1.54 -7.74 -9.19
N GLY A 208 0.44 -7.03 -8.92
CA GLY A 208 0.39 -5.58 -9.05
C GLY A 208 -0.98 -5.05 -9.43
N CYS A 209 -1.00 -3.93 -10.15
CA CYS A 209 -2.22 -3.27 -10.58
C CYS A 209 -2.04 -2.55 -11.93
N THR A 210 -3.13 -2.31 -12.64
CA THR A 210 -3.17 -1.37 -13.77
C THR A 210 -4.15 -0.25 -13.49
N ILE A 211 -3.86 0.93 -14.03
CA ILE A 211 -4.75 2.10 -14.05
C ILE A 211 -4.88 2.54 -15.51
N GLU A 212 -6.05 2.30 -16.09
CA GLU A 212 -6.28 2.46 -17.53
C GLU A 212 -7.53 3.28 -17.83
N ALA A 213 -7.43 4.21 -18.78
CA ALA A 213 -8.60 4.83 -19.36
C ALA A 213 -9.43 3.80 -20.13
N SER A 214 -10.76 3.93 -20.11
CA SER A 214 -11.62 3.05 -20.91
C SER A 214 -11.42 3.29 -22.42
N ASP A 215 -11.48 2.22 -23.22
CA ASP A 215 -11.39 2.33 -24.69
C ASP A 215 -12.45 3.29 -25.25
N ALA A 216 -13.68 3.21 -24.73
CA ALA A 216 -14.77 4.10 -25.11
C ALA A 216 -14.44 5.57 -24.80
N GLY A 217 -13.84 5.84 -23.64
CA GLY A 217 -13.44 7.19 -23.24
C GLY A 217 -12.29 7.74 -24.08
N VAL A 218 -11.29 6.91 -24.38
CA VAL A 218 -10.17 7.29 -25.28
C VAL A 218 -10.70 7.63 -26.67
N ILE A 219 -11.62 6.81 -27.21
CA ILE A 219 -12.26 7.06 -28.51
C ILE A 219 -13.11 8.34 -28.46
N ALA A 220 -13.89 8.57 -27.40
CA ALA A 220 -14.70 9.78 -27.26
C ALA A 220 -13.83 11.05 -27.22
N ALA A 221 -12.72 11.02 -26.47
CA ALA A 221 -11.75 12.10 -26.43
C ALA A 221 -11.10 12.38 -27.79
N GLN A 222 -10.70 11.32 -28.51
CA GLN A 222 -10.16 11.44 -29.88
C GLN A 222 -11.18 12.07 -30.83
N GLN A 223 -12.44 11.61 -30.77
CA GLN A 223 -13.52 12.16 -31.59
C GLN A 223 -13.76 13.64 -31.28
N TYR A 224 -13.71 14.03 -30.01
CA TYR A 224 -13.86 15.41 -29.59
C TYR A 224 -12.71 16.31 -30.09
N LEU A 225 -11.46 15.86 -29.94
CA LEU A 225 -10.27 16.59 -30.41
C LEU A 225 -10.24 16.77 -31.94
N ASN A 226 -10.77 15.80 -32.69
CA ASN A 226 -10.85 15.85 -34.15
C ASN A 226 -11.96 16.76 -34.69
N GLN A 227 -12.81 17.34 -33.84
CA GLN A 227 -13.85 18.26 -34.29
C GLN A 227 -13.24 19.59 -34.80
N PRO A 228 -13.79 20.17 -35.89
CA PRO A 228 -13.28 21.42 -36.45
C PRO A 228 -13.24 22.55 -35.42
N GLY A 229 -12.06 23.16 -35.24
CA GLY A 229 -11.87 24.30 -34.35
C GLY A 229 -11.51 23.95 -32.91
N VAL A 230 -11.62 22.69 -32.47
CA VAL A 230 -11.29 22.30 -31.08
C VAL A 230 -9.81 22.52 -30.78
N MET A 231 -8.89 22.18 -31.68
CA MET A 231 -7.45 22.45 -31.50
C MET A 231 -7.12 23.95 -31.36
N LYS A 232 -7.87 24.81 -32.07
CA LYS A 232 -7.75 26.25 -31.93
C LYS A 232 -8.27 26.70 -30.57
N GLN A 233 -9.40 26.15 -30.13
CA GLN A 233 -9.97 26.40 -28.81
C GLN A 233 -9.07 25.89 -27.68
N LEU A 234 -8.39 24.76 -27.84
CA LEU A 234 -7.43 24.23 -26.87
C LEU A 234 -6.30 25.25 -26.62
N SER A 235 -5.83 25.91 -27.67
CA SER A 235 -4.79 26.94 -27.55
C SER A 235 -5.29 28.25 -26.92
N GLN A 236 -6.59 28.55 -27.04
CA GLN A 236 -7.21 29.77 -26.52
C GLN A 236 -7.76 29.59 -25.09
N HIS A 237 -8.30 28.40 -24.79
CA HIS A 237 -9.02 28.04 -23.57
C HIS A 237 -8.60 26.65 -23.06
N PRO A 238 -7.29 26.44 -22.77
CA PRO A 238 -6.74 25.11 -22.49
C PRO A 238 -7.49 24.39 -21.36
N ARG A 239 -7.71 25.06 -20.22
CA ARG A 239 -8.42 24.47 -19.08
C ARG A 239 -9.83 23.96 -19.42
N ALA A 240 -10.59 24.72 -20.18
CA ALA A 240 -11.97 24.37 -20.52
C ALA A 240 -12.05 23.20 -21.50
N ILE A 241 -11.10 23.11 -22.44
CA ILE A 241 -11.04 22.02 -23.40
C ILE A 241 -10.50 20.75 -22.75
N THR A 242 -9.49 20.86 -21.88
CA THR A 242 -8.96 19.74 -21.09
C THR A 242 -10.03 19.14 -20.21
N ALA A 243 -10.83 19.95 -19.49
CA ALA A 243 -11.92 19.45 -18.66
C ALA A 243 -12.95 18.64 -19.47
N LYS A 244 -13.26 19.06 -20.71
CA LYS A 244 -14.15 18.29 -21.60
C LYS A 244 -13.52 16.99 -22.09
N ILE A 245 -12.20 16.96 -22.26
CA ILE A 245 -11.47 15.76 -22.63
C ILE A 245 -11.43 14.79 -21.44
N GLU A 246 -11.14 15.28 -20.23
CA GLU A 246 -11.24 14.49 -18.99
C GLU A 246 -12.65 13.91 -18.80
N GLU A 247 -13.69 14.73 -19.00
CA GLU A 247 -15.09 14.28 -18.96
C GLU A 247 -15.39 13.20 -20.01
N ALA A 248 -14.85 13.35 -21.23
CA ALA A 248 -15.02 12.36 -22.29
C ALA A 248 -14.28 11.04 -21.99
N ILE A 249 -13.10 11.11 -21.37
CA ILE A 249 -12.32 9.92 -20.96
C ILE A 249 -13.04 9.18 -19.82
N GLY A 250 -13.59 9.94 -18.88
CA GLY A 250 -14.21 9.40 -17.68
C GLY A 250 -13.19 8.88 -16.67
N PRO A 251 -13.65 8.19 -15.61
CA PRO A 251 -12.77 7.59 -14.62
C PRO A 251 -11.85 6.54 -15.25
N HIS A 252 -10.64 6.40 -14.73
CA HIS A 252 -9.77 5.30 -15.11
C HIS A 252 -10.14 4.06 -14.29
N HIS A 253 -10.08 2.90 -14.92
CA HIS A 253 -10.35 1.61 -14.30
C HIS A 253 -9.08 1.08 -13.64
N VAL A 254 -9.27 0.54 -12.44
CA VAL A 254 -8.23 -0.15 -11.67
C VAL A 254 -8.44 -1.65 -11.80
N HIS A 255 -7.37 -2.39 -12.07
CA HIS A 255 -7.39 -3.84 -12.06
C HIS A 255 -6.20 -4.37 -11.26
N VAL A 256 -6.46 -4.99 -10.12
CA VAL A 256 -5.46 -5.65 -9.28
C VAL A 256 -5.30 -7.11 -9.71
N PHE A 257 -4.07 -7.63 -9.70
CA PHE A 257 -3.78 -9.01 -10.06
C PHE A 257 -2.67 -9.61 -9.17
N GLY A 258 -2.68 -10.93 -9.03
CA GLY A 258 -1.69 -11.70 -8.26
C GLY A 258 -1.85 -11.62 -6.73
N ILE A 259 -2.67 -10.71 -6.22
CA ILE A 259 -2.99 -10.53 -4.79
C ILE A 259 -4.47 -10.19 -4.60
N SER A 260 -4.96 -10.26 -3.36
CA SER A 260 -6.35 -9.86 -3.05
C SER A 260 -6.56 -8.36 -3.35
N PRO A 261 -7.57 -7.99 -4.15
CA PRO A 261 -7.85 -6.59 -4.48
C PRO A 261 -8.32 -5.75 -3.29
N THR A 262 -8.85 -6.38 -2.24
CA THR A 262 -9.31 -5.71 -1.03
C THR A 262 -8.19 -5.51 0.00
N SER A 263 -7.00 -6.09 -0.24
CA SER A 263 -5.90 -5.99 0.72
C SER A 263 -5.32 -4.59 0.79
N GLY A 264 -4.84 -4.22 1.98
CA GLY A 264 -4.05 -3.01 2.15
C GLY A 264 -2.80 -2.94 1.28
N THR A 265 -2.21 -4.09 0.91
CA THR A 265 -1.09 -4.17 -0.04
C THR A 265 -1.52 -3.71 -1.43
N ALA A 266 -2.65 -4.21 -1.95
CA ALA A 266 -3.19 -3.79 -3.24
C ALA A 266 -3.44 -2.28 -3.28
N LEU A 267 -4.05 -1.74 -2.22
CA LEU A 267 -4.32 -0.31 -2.13
C LEU A 267 -3.04 0.54 -2.11
N ALA A 268 -1.98 0.08 -1.44
CA ALA A 268 -0.70 0.78 -1.44
C ALA A 268 -0.05 0.82 -2.83
N LEU A 269 -0.17 -0.27 -3.62
CA LEU A 269 0.34 -0.32 -5.00
C LEU A 269 -0.45 0.63 -5.91
N VAL A 270 -1.78 0.63 -5.81
CA VAL A 270 -2.65 1.52 -6.58
C VAL A 270 -2.40 2.99 -6.23
N ASP A 271 -2.26 3.31 -4.94
CA ASP A 271 -1.98 4.69 -4.49
C ASP A 271 -0.62 5.20 -4.99
N ALA A 272 0.44 4.38 -4.92
CA ALA A 272 1.76 4.78 -5.40
C ALA A 272 1.76 5.05 -6.92
N ASP A 273 1.03 4.24 -7.69
CA ASP A 273 0.89 4.37 -9.13
C ASP A 273 0.03 5.59 -9.53
N GLU A 274 -1.12 5.79 -8.88
CA GLU A 274 -1.95 6.98 -9.09
C GLU A 274 -1.15 8.26 -8.77
N HIS A 275 -0.42 8.27 -7.65
CA HIS A 275 0.41 9.42 -7.27
C HIS A 275 1.52 9.72 -8.27
N MET A 276 2.23 8.69 -8.76
CA MET A 276 3.27 8.87 -9.78
C MET A 276 2.67 9.54 -11.02
N LYS A 277 1.47 9.13 -11.45
CA LYS A 277 0.78 9.73 -12.60
C LYS A 277 0.38 11.18 -12.33
N GLN A 278 -0.13 11.48 -11.14
CA GLN A 278 -0.47 12.85 -10.71
C GLN A 278 0.76 13.76 -10.70
N VAL A 279 1.92 13.26 -10.24
CA VAL A 279 3.21 13.98 -10.29
C VAL A 279 3.66 14.17 -11.74
N GLY A 280 3.61 13.11 -12.54
CA GLY A 280 4.00 13.14 -13.96
C GLY A 280 3.19 14.10 -14.80
N PHE A 281 1.95 14.39 -14.43
CA PHE A 281 1.09 15.37 -15.11
C PHE A 281 1.04 16.73 -14.39
N GLY A 282 1.80 16.89 -13.30
CA GLY A 282 1.92 18.15 -12.56
C GLY A 282 0.69 18.51 -11.72
N ALA A 283 -0.23 17.58 -11.49
CA ALA A 283 -1.36 17.73 -10.59
C ALA A 283 -0.91 17.76 -9.11
N VAL A 284 0.15 17.00 -8.80
CA VAL A 284 0.78 16.96 -7.47
C VAL A 284 2.26 17.31 -7.57
N ARG A 285 2.82 17.91 -6.52
CA ARG A 285 4.25 18.23 -6.40
C ARG A 285 4.85 17.46 -5.24
N THR A 286 6.11 17.07 -5.40
CA THR A 286 6.91 16.34 -4.40
C THR A 286 7.99 17.24 -3.80
N ALA A 287 8.59 16.81 -2.69
CA ALA A 287 9.78 17.40 -2.10
C ALA A 287 10.87 16.31 -1.93
N PRO A 288 11.96 16.31 -2.73
CA PRO A 288 12.35 17.31 -3.73
C PRO A 288 11.40 17.35 -4.93
N ARG A 289 11.37 18.50 -5.62
CA ARG A 289 10.54 18.67 -6.83
C ARG A 289 11.03 17.73 -7.92
N ILE A 290 10.16 16.82 -8.34
CA ILE A 290 10.30 16.05 -9.58
C ILE A 290 9.61 16.85 -10.70
N LYS A 291 10.28 16.97 -11.85
CA LYS A 291 9.70 17.57 -13.06
C LYS A 291 8.55 16.72 -13.58
N ASN A 292 7.53 17.37 -14.12
CA ASN A 292 6.46 16.66 -14.81
C ASN A 292 6.86 16.38 -16.26
N TYR A 293 6.12 15.52 -16.96
CA TYR A 293 6.35 15.15 -18.36
C TYR A 293 6.54 16.35 -19.29
N PHE A 294 5.75 17.42 -19.12
CA PHE A 294 5.79 18.58 -20.00
C PHE A 294 7.03 19.44 -19.80
N ASP A 295 7.63 19.40 -18.60
CA ASP A 295 8.93 20.03 -18.33
C ASP A 295 10.07 19.36 -19.14
N HIS A 296 9.86 18.13 -19.65
CA HIS A 296 10.82 17.37 -20.45
C HIS A 296 10.54 17.41 -21.96
N LEU A 297 9.43 17.99 -22.41
CA LEU A 297 9.12 18.10 -23.84
C LEU A 297 10.11 19.04 -24.54
N ASP A 298 10.66 18.59 -25.67
CA ASP A 298 11.41 19.47 -26.57
C ASP A 298 10.43 20.45 -27.26
N PRO A 299 10.58 21.76 -27.08
CA PRO A 299 9.71 22.76 -27.72
C PRO A 299 9.73 22.74 -29.25
N GLN A 300 10.77 22.14 -29.85
CA GLN A 300 10.92 21.99 -31.30
C GLN A 300 10.43 20.63 -31.82
N ALA A 301 10.12 19.68 -30.94
CA ALA A 301 9.60 18.38 -31.35
C ALA A 301 8.17 18.49 -31.89
N ASN A 302 7.86 17.67 -32.88
CA ASN A 302 6.51 17.52 -33.41
C ASN A 302 5.72 16.57 -32.51
N VAL A 303 5.15 17.11 -31.43
CA VAL A 303 4.36 16.34 -30.47
C VAL A 303 2.94 16.14 -31.02
N PRO A 304 2.38 14.92 -31.01
CA PRO A 304 1.01 14.68 -31.42
C PRO A 304 0.00 15.54 -30.64
N PRO A 305 -1.10 16.00 -31.27
CA PRO A 305 -2.17 16.74 -30.59
C PRO A 305 -2.76 16.03 -29.38
N GLN A 306 -2.82 14.70 -29.44
CA GLN A 306 -3.18 13.82 -28.33
C GLN A 306 -2.11 12.74 -28.16
N SER A 307 -1.57 12.61 -26.95
CA SER A 307 -0.63 11.56 -26.59
C SER A 307 -1.21 10.67 -25.49
N LEU A 308 -1.09 9.35 -25.65
CA LEU A 308 -1.30 8.41 -24.56
C LEU A 308 0.07 8.08 -23.97
N ILE A 309 0.28 8.49 -22.73
CA ILE A 309 1.53 8.28 -22.00
C ILE A 309 1.34 7.10 -21.06
N ARG A 310 2.33 6.22 -21.00
CA ARG A 310 2.27 5.04 -20.15
C ARG A 310 3.52 4.86 -19.31
N TRP A 311 3.34 4.69 -18.00
CA TRP A 311 4.42 4.46 -17.04
C TRP A 311 4.12 3.30 -16.10
N TRP A 312 5.11 2.46 -15.83
CA TRP A 312 4.97 1.36 -14.87
C TRP A 312 6.07 1.36 -13.84
N PHE A 313 5.71 1.03 -12.60
CA PHE A 313 6.68 0.52 -11.63
C PHE A 313 7.06 -0.93 -11.97
N ALA A 314 8.36 -1.18 -12.05
CA ALA A 314 8.97 -2.44 -12.45
C ALA A 314 10.26 -2.70 -11.68
N TYR A 315 10.84 -3.89 -11.84
CA TYR A 315 12.18 -4.16 -11.34
C TYR A 315 13.21 -3.37 -12.16
N SER A 316 14.18 -2.77 -11.46
CA SER A 316 15.40 -2.22 -12.06
C SER A 316 16.19 -3.29 -12.81
N ASP A 317 17.06 -2.88 -13.72
CA ASP A 317 18.03 -3.75 -14.41
C ASP A 317 19.32 -4.00 -13.60
N GLU A 318 19.44 -3.46 -12.38
CA GLU A 318 20.56 -3.71 -11.47
C GLU A 318 20.69 -5.19 -11.09
N SER A 319 21.92 -5.72 -11.13
CA SER A 319 22.21 -7.12 -10.82
C SER A 319 22.12 -7.46 -9.33
N VAL A 320 21.56 -8.64 -9.04
CA VAL A 320 21.67 -9.31 -7.74
C VAL A 320 23.09 -9.86 -7.58
N LYS A 321 23.67 -9.74 -6.37
CA LYS A 321 24.90 -10.46 -6.04
C LYS A 321 24.58 -11.73 -5.28
N ALA A 322 25.26 -12.81 -5.62
CA ALA A 322 25.12 -14.10 -4.95
C ALA A 322 26.50 -14.64 -4.55
N ASN A 323 26.56 -15.41 -3.48
CA ASN A 323 27.74 -16.20 -3.18
C ASN A 323 27.73 -17.50 -4.01
N PRO A 324 28.87 -18.22 -4.11
CA PRO A 324 28.98 -19.38 -5.00
C PRO A 324 27.98 -20.52 -4.72
N ASP A 325 27.60 -20.72 -3.45
CA ASP A 325 26.63 -21.73 -3.03
C ASP A 325 25.17 -21.24 -3.07
N ARG A 326 24.94 -19.98 -3.49
CA ARG A 326 23.63 -19.32 -3.58
C ARG A 326 22.84 -19.31 -2.27
N ARG A 327 23.54 -19.35 -1.13
CA ARG A 327 22.91 -19.25 0.19
C ARG A 327 22.80 -17.82 0.68
N MET A 328 23.60 -16.90 0.14
CA MET A 328 23.62 -15.49 0.52
C MET A 328 23.47 -14.60 -0.72
N PHE A 329 22.51 -13.68 -0.65
CA PHE A 329 22.22 -12.73 -1.70
C PHE A 329 22.34 -11.30 -1.18
N GLN A 330 22.80 -10.39 -2.04
CA GLN A 330 22.67 -8.94 -1.84
C GLN A 330 21.75 -8.40 -2.91
N LEU A 331 20.66 -7.77 -2.49
CA LEU A 331 19.67 -7.17 -3.38
C LEU A 331 20.21 -5.86 -3.98
N PRO A 332 19.75 -5.49 -5.20
CA PRO A 332 20.02 -4.20 -5.82
C PRO A 332 19.72 -3.04 -4.89
N LYS A 333 20.57 -2.00 -4.86
CA LYS A 333 20.36 -0.84 -4.00
C LYS A 333 19.03 -0.16 -4.28
N GLN A 334 18.63 -0.18 -5.54
CA GLN A 334 17.35 0.34 -5.98
C GLN A 334 16.64 -0.74 -6.80
N SER A 335 15.83 -1.58 -6.14
CA SER A 335 15.13 -2.68 -6.81
C SER A 335 13.95 -2.23 -7.69
N VAL A 336 13.43 -1.02 -7.47
CA VAL A 336 12.25 -0.48 -8.16
C VAL A 336 12.65 0.65 -9.09
N CYS A 337 12.13 0.65 -10.31
CA CYS A 337 12.22 1.77 -11.25
C CYS A 337 10.87 2.08 -11.87
N VAL A 338 10.76 3.25 -12.48
CA VAL A 338 9.68 3.62 -13.39
C VAL A 338 10.17 3.41 -14.82
N LEU A 339 9.34 2.79 -15.65
CA LEU A 339 9.62 2.56 -17.06
C LEU A 339 8.55 3.22 -17.93
N SER A 340 8.97 3.83 -19.03
CA SER A 340 8.07 4.22 -20.12
C SER A 340 7.55 3.00 -20.89
N GLU A 341 6.53 3.17 -21.73
CA GLU A 341 6.01 2.10 -22.61
C GLU A 341 7.11 1.41 -23.41
N GLN A 342 8.09 2.16 -23.91
CA GLN A 342 9.12 1.60 -24.77
C GLN A 342 10.11 0.77 -23.97
N GLN A 343 10.56 1.31 -22.84
CA GLN A 343 11.46 0.61 -21.93
C GLN A 343 10.79 -0.64 -21.38
N TRP A 344 9.51 -0.54 -21.02
CA TRP A 344 8.69 -1.65 -20.57
C TRP A 344 8.55 -2.76 -21.62
N MET A 345 8.23 -2.40 -22.86
CA MET A 345 8.12 -3.36 -23.96
C MET A 345 9.46 -4.05 -24.21
N SER A 346 10.55 -3.28 -24.24
CA SER A 346 11.91 -3.81 -24.42
C SER A 346 12.30 -4.78 -23.31
N GLN A 347 12.05 -4.44 -22.04
CA GLN A 347 12.36 -5.32 -20.90
C GLN A 347 11.55 -6.62 -20.94
N ASN A 348 10.31 -6.57 -21.44
CA ASN A 348 9.47 -7.74 -21.64
C ASN A 348 9.72 -8.46 -22.98
N GLY A 349 10.79 -8.11 -23.71
CA GLY A 349 11.16 -8.75 -24.99
C GLY A 349 10.17 -8.50 -26.14
N ARG A 350 9.38 -7.43 -26.07
CA ARG A 350 8.41 -7.01 -27.08
C ARG A 350 8.93 -5.82 -27.87
N ALA A 351 8.55 -5.74 -29.15
CA ALA A 351 8.87 -4.57 -29.97
C ALA A 351 8.10 -3.34 -29.45
N PRO A 352 8.77 -2.18 -29.24
CA PRO A 352 8.09 -0.96 -28.83
C PRO A 352 6.94 -0.61 -29.77
N THR A 353 5.82 -0.19 -29.19
CA THR A 353 4.67 0.36 -29.91
C THR A 353 4.87 1.86 -30.08
N GLY A 354 4.77 2.36 -31.32
CA GLY A 354 4.80 3.80 -31.61
C GLY A 354 6.20 4.43 -31.73
N GLN A 355 6.24 5.77 -31.70
CA GLN A 355 7.48 6.56 -31.80
C GLN A 355 8.12 6.78 -30.44
N HIS A 356 9.45 6.95 -30.41
CA HIS A 356 10.22 7.24 -29.20
C HIS A 356 9.79 8.54 -28.53
N ASP A 357 9.30 8.42 -27.29
CA ASP A 357 8.95 9.55 -26.44
C ASP A 357 10.05 9.78 -25.41
N ALA A 358 11.05 10.58 -25.80
CA ALA A 358 12.18 10.91 -24.94
C ALA A 358 11.78 11.68 -23.67
N ALA A 359 10.65 12.40 -23.68
CA ALA A 359 10.15 13.11 -22.49
C ALA A 359 9.58 12.12 -21.47
N SER A 360 8.90 11.08 -21.95
CA SER A 360 8.41 9.97 -21.10
C SER A 360 9.57 9.22 -20.44
N ASP A 361 10.63 8.93 -21.21
CA ASP A 361 11.85 8.29 -20.69
C ASP A 361 12.59 9.17 -19.67
N ALA A 362 12.67 10.48 -19.92
CA ALA A 362 13.32 11.43 -19.02
C ALA A 362 12.56 11.56 -17.69
N PHE A 363 11.23 11.62 -17.74
CA PHE A 363 10.40 11.59 -16.53
C PHE A 363 10.59 10.28 -15.76
N ALA A 364 10.55 9.13 -16.44
CA ALA A 364 10.73 7.82 -15.82
C ALA A 364 12.09 7.72 -15.10
N SER A 365 13.15 8.22 -15.73
CA SER A 365 14.49 8.28 -15.14
C SER A 365 14.58 9.23 -13.94
N GLU A 366 14.04 10.45 -14.05
CA GLU A 366 14.04 11.43 -12.94
C GLU A 366 13.20 10.94 -11.74
N PHE A 367 12.04 10.34 -11.99
CA PHE A 367 11.20 9.78 -10.96
C PHE A 367 11.89 8.62 -10.25
N THR A 368 12.50 7.71 -11.02
CA THR A 368 13.29 6.58 -10.52
C THR A 368 14.39 7.03 -9.56
N ALA A 369 15.17 8.05 -9.94
CA ALA A 369 16.24 8.60 -9.09
C ALA A 369 15.73 9.21 -7.77
N ASN A 370 14.44 9.56 -7.68
CA ASN A 370 13.83 10.14 -6.49
C ASN A 370 13.04 9.13 -5.65
N ILE A 371 12.89 7.88 -6.08
CA ILE A 371 12.22 6.82 -5.29
C ILE A 371 12.79 6.70 -3.86
N PRO A 372 14.11 6.76 -3.60
CA PRO A 372 14.64 6.71 -2.23
C PRO A 372 14.12 7.84 -1.33
N HIS A 373 13.92 9.04 -1.88
CA HIS A 373 13.34 10.16 -1.13
C HIS A 373 11.84 9.97 -0.89
N LEU A 374 11.12 9.48 -1.91
CA LEU A 374 9.69 9.20 -1.80
C LEU A 374 9.41 8.10 -0.77
N ARG A 375 10.21 7.03 -0.77
CA ARG A 375 10.16 5.94 0.22
C ARG A 375 10.26 6.46 1.65
N ALA A 376 11.10 7.46 1.90
CA ALA A 376 11.31 8.03 3.23
C ALA A 376 10.22 9.01 3.68
N GLN A 377 9.29 9.40 2.80
CA GLN A 377 8.30 10.45 3.09
C GLN A 377 6.85 10.01 2.88
N HIS A 378 6.63 8.94 2.12
CA HIS A 378 5.31 8.50 1.72
C HIS A 378 5.10 7.01 2.02
N PRO A 379 4.08 6.64 2.82
CA PRO A 379 3.87 5.25 3.22
C PRO A 379 3.63 4.30 2.04
N SER A 380 2.93 4.74 0.99
CA SER A 380 2.67 3.92 -0.19
C SER A 380 3.92 3.59 -0.99
N TYR A 381 4.89 4.52 -1.09
CA TYR A 381 6.18 4.24 -1.73
C TYR A 381 7.07 3.33 -0.87
N ALA A 382 6.99 3.45 0.46
CA ALA A 382 7.67 2.52 1.36
C ALA A 382 7.15 1.09 1.17
N ARG A 383 5.83 0.92 1.21
CA ARG A 383 5.18 -0.39 0.99
C ARG A 383 5.42 -0.93 -0.41
N LEU A 384 5.35 -0.09 -1.45
CA LEU A 384 5.72 -0.45 -2.83
C LEU A 384 7.13 -1.05 -2.86
N CYS A 385 8.14 -0.35 -2.33
CA CYS A 385 9.51 -0.86 -2.30
C CYS A 385 9.63 -2.16 -1.50
N SER A 386 8.97 -2.25 -0.35
CA SER A 386 8.96 -3.45 0.49
C SER A 386 8.36 -4.66 -0.21
N VAL A 387 7.30 -4.50 -1.01
CA VAL A 387 6.69 -5.58 -1.79
C VAL A 387 7.66 -6.11 -2.85
N PHE A 388 8.30 -5.21 -3.62
CA PHE A 388 9.32 -5.60 -4.61
C PHE A 388 10.51 -6.32 -3.95
N GLU A 389 11.03 -5.77 -2.85
CA GLU A 389 12.16 -6.36 -2.15
C GLU A 389 11.82 -7.73 -1.54
N THR A 390 10.63 -7.87 -0.94
CA THR A 390 10.17 -9.14 -0.37
C THR A 390 9.99 -10.18 -1.47
N ALA A 391 9.34 -9.82 -2.57
CA ALA A 391 9.06 -10.76 -3.66
C ALA A 391 10.35 -11.26 -4.29
N LEU A 392 11.33 -10.38 -4.52
CA LEU A 392 12.65 -10.77 -5.00
C LEU A 392 13.40 -11.63 -3.98
N ALA A 393 13.42 -11.23 -2.70
CA ALA A 393 14.10 -11.96 -1.64
C ALA A 393 13.60 -13.39 -1.50
N LEU A 394 12.28 -13.56 -1.46
CA LEU A 394 11.64 -14.87 -1.31
C LEU A 394 11.78 -15.72 -2.58
N GLN A 395 11.72 -15.11 -3.77
CA GLN A 395 11.92 -15.85 -5.02
C GLN A 395 13.38 -16.33 -5.19
N LEU A 396 14.36 -15.54 -4.74
CA LEU A 396 15.76 -15.98 -4.68
C LEU A 396 15.97 -17.11 -3.67
N ALA A 397 15.28 -17.05 -2.52
CA ALA A 397 15.41 -18.03 -1.47
C ALA A 397 14.73 -19.38 -1.81
N LEU A 398 13.57 -19.35 -2.46
CA LEU A 398 12.71 -20.53 -2.66
C LEU A 398 13.45 -21.74 -3.26
N PRO A 399 14.21 -21.64 -4.37
CA PRO A 399 14.91 -22.79 -4.95
C PRO A 399 15.87 -23.46 -3.97
N GLU A 400 16.51 -22.66 -3.11
CA GLU A 400 17.53 -23.11 -2.17
C GLU A 400 16.92 -23.78 -0.93
N THR A 401 15.62 -23.57 -0.67
CA THR A 401 14.87 -24.27 0.39
C THR A 401 14.56 -25.73 0.05
N GLY A 402 14.53 -26.08 -1.24
CA GLY A 402 14.02 -27.37 -1.71
C GLY A 402 12.51 -27.57 -1.53
N GLN A 403 11.77 -26.53 -1.11
CA GLN A 403 10.32 -26.55 -0.92
C GLN A 403 9.59 -26.02 -2.16
N PRO A 404 8.35 -26.49 -2.43
CA PRO A 404 7.54 -25.97 -3.52
C PRO A 404 6.96 -24.56 -3.24
N SER A 405 6.87 -24.19 -1.96
CA SER A 405 6.40 -22.89 -1.45
C SER A 405 6.87 -22.73 -0.01
N PHE A 406 6.68 -21.56 0.59
CA PHE A 406 7.05 -21.31 1.99
C PHE A 406 6.09 -21.90 3.03
N ARG A 407 4.95 -22.49 2.63
CA ARG A 407 3.91 -22.97 3.55
C ARG A 407 4.39 -24.01 4.57
N ALA A 408 5.38 -24.82 4.21
CA ALA A 408 5.94 -25.83 5.12
C ALA A 408 6.81 -25.20 6.21
N TRP A 409 7.53 -24.12 5.88
CA TRP A 409 8.44 -23.44 6.80
C TRP A 409 7.73 -22.36 7.62
N PHE A 410 6.82 -21.60 6.99
CA PHE A 410 6.17 -20.41 7.57
C PHE A 410 4.62 -20.49 7.46
N PRO A 411 3.98 -21.49 8.09
CA PRO A 411 2.53 -21.71 7.93
C PRO A 411 1.66 -20.57 8.45
N HIS A 412 2.07 -19.83 9.49
CA HIS A 412 1.29 -18.75 10.08
C HIS A 412 1.38 -17.46 9.25
N LEU A 413 2.57 -17.13 8.72
CA LEU A 413 2.73 -16.07 7.72
C LEU A 413 1.88 -16.36 6.48
N CYS A 414 1.92 -17.57 5.94
CA CYS A 414 1.08 -17.95 4.81
C CYS A 414 -0.42 -17.90 5.15
N ALA A 415 -0.82 -18.23 6.39
CA ALA A 415 -2.22 -18.16 6.80
C ALA A 415 -2.73 -16.70 6.82
N ILE A 416 -1.91 -15.76 7.32
CA ILE A 416 -2.22 -14.32 7.26
C ILE A 416 -2.34 -13.86 5.81
N GLY A 417 -1.38 -14.22 4.96
CA GLY A 417 -1.37 -13.77 3.56
C GLY A 417 -2.53 -14.30 2.72
N ASN A 418 -3.13 -15.44 3.11
CA ASN A 418 -4.30 -16.02 2.47
C ASN A 418 -5.64 -15.60 3.11
N ALA A 419 -5.60 -14.85 4.23
CA ALA A 419 -6.82 -14.37 4.86
C ALA A 419 -7.50 -13.36 3.93
N GLN A 420 -8.81 -13.52 3.71
CA GLN A 420 -9.60 -12.55 2.98
C GLN A 420 -10.12 -11.49 3.95
N GLU A 421 -9.90 -10.22 3.60
CA GLU A 421 -10.55 -9.08 4.24
C GLU A 421 -11.89 -8.89 3.50
N ASP A 422 -12.93 -9.59 3.96
CA ASP A 422 -14.26 -9.65 3.30
C ASP A 422 -15.03 -8.31 3.35
N ASP A 423 -14.66 -7.42 4.27
CA ASP A 423 -15.37 -6.15 4.51
C ASP A 423 -14.74 -4.92 3.82
N ASP A 424 -13.56 -5.07 3.22
CA ASP A 424 -12.85 -3.95 2.57
C ASP A 424 -13.28 -3.75 1.11
N ALA A 425 -13.48 -2.49 0.71
CA ALA A 425 -13.87 -2.16 -0.65
C ALA A 425 -12.68 -2.26 -1.64
N GLU A 426 -12.85 -3.05 -2.70
CA GLU A 426 -11.89 -3.12 -3.81
C GLU A 426 -11.80 -1.79 -4.57
N PRO A 427 -10.58 -1.27 -4.85
CA PRO A 427 -10.40 -0.12 -5.73
C PRO A 427 -10.67 -0.54 -7.18
N LYS A 428 -11.76 -0.04 -7.75
CA LYS A 428 -12.23 -0.30 -9.12
C LYS A 428 -11.98 0.87 -10.06
N THR A 429 -11.95 2.09 -9.54
CA THR A 429 -11.76 3.29 -10.34
C THR A 429 -10.98 4.38 -9.60
N VAL A 430 -10.29 5.23 -10.37
CA VAL A 430 -9.72 6.51 -9.91
C VAL A 430 -10.23 7.63 -10.79
N ALA A 431 -10.04 8.88 -10.36
CA ALA A 431 -10.34 10.03 -11.22
C ALA A 431 -9.55 9.94 -12.54
N GLY A 432 -10.21 10.24 -13.65
CA GLY A 432 -9.54 10.35 -14.95
C GLY A 432 -8.52 11.47 -14.91
N LEU A 433 -7.34 11.24 -15.46
CA LEU A 433 -6.25 12.21 -15.46
C LEU A 433 -5.82 12.53 -16.88
N ALA A 434 -6.20 13.72 -17.35
CA ALA A 434 -5.69 14.29 -18.60
C ALA A 434 -5.21 15.73 -18.37
N THR A 435 -4.21 16.15 -19.12
CA THR A 435 -3.71 17.52 -18.98
C THR A 435 -3.29 18.09 -20.32
N SER A 436 -3.33 19.41 -20.42
CA SER A 436 -2.94 20.13 -21.63
C SER A 436 -1.71 20.99 -21.39
N HIS A 437 -0.83 21.04 -22.39
CA HIS A 437 0.31 21.93 -22.39
C HIS A 437 0.39 22.74 -23.67
N ARG A 438 0.81 24.01 -23.54
CA ARG A 438 0.98 24.92 -24.67
C ARG A 438 2.43 24.87 -25.14
N LEU A 439 2.63 24.50 -26.40
CA LEU A 439 3.90 24.50 -27.09
C LEU A 439 3.97 25.68 -28.09
N PRO A 440 5.16 26.04 -28.59
CA PRO A 440 5.30 27.09 -29.61
C PRO A 440 4.56 26.78 -30.91
N ASN A 441 4.41 25.51 -31.26
CA ASN A 441 3.81 25.01 -32.50
C ASN A 441 2.34 24.55 -32.36
N GLY A 442 1.75 24.65 -31.17
CA GLY A 442 0.38 24.20 -30.91
C GLY A 442 0.14 23.89 -29.44
N SER A 443 -1.04 23.37 -29.10
CA SER A 443 -1.30 22.82 -27.76
C SER A 443 -1.48 21.32 -27.87
N VAL A 444 -1.03 20.58 -26.86
CA VAL A 444 -1.11 19.13 -26.79
C VAL A 444 -1.93 18.73 -25.58
N VAL A 445 -2.64 17.61 -25.68
CA VAL A 445 -3.33 16.95 -24.57
C VAL A 445 -2.73 15.58 -24.37
N ALA A 446 -2.45 15.23 -23.12
CA ALA A 446 -1.98 13.91 -22.77
C ALA A 446 -2.97 13.22 -21.84
N VAL A 447 -3.08 11.89 -21.99
CA VAL A 447 -3.79 10.99 -21.08
C VAL A 447 -2.77 10.00 -20.54
N VAL A 448 -2.82 9.69 -19.25
CA VAL A 448 -1.87 8.77 -18.61
C VAL A 448 -2.51 7.44 -18.27
N SER A 449 -1.80 6.35 -18.56
CA SER A 449 -2.13 4.99 -18.14
C SER A 449 -0.88 4.28 -17.62
N GLY A 450 -1.00 3.05 -17.13
CA GLY A 450 0.14 2.29 -16.65
C GLY A 450 -0.18 1.42 -15.46
N GLY A 451 0.78 1.20 -14.56
CA GLY A 451 0.55 0.31 -13.43
C GLY A 451 1.77 -0.01 -12.58
N VAL A 452 1.60 -1.03 -11.75
CA VAL A 452 2.68 -1.72 -11.06
C VAL A 452 2.72 -3.16 -11.57
N LYS A 453 3.90 -3.66 -11.93
CA LYS A 453 4.08 -5.10 -12.15
C LYS A 453 5.35 -5.59 -11.46
N VAL A 454 5.14 -6.45 -10.48
CA VAL A 454 6.18 -7.20 -9.77
C VAL A 454 6.24 -8.59 -10.39
N ASP A 455 7.34 -8.89 -11.07
CA ASP A 455 7.58 -10.19 -11.71
C ASP A 455 8.85 -10.83 -11.11
N PRO A 456 8.72 -11.43 -9.91
CA PRO A 456 9.90 -11.83 -9.13
C PRO A 456 10.64 -13.00 -9.79
N VAL A 457 9.92 -13.89 -10.49
CA VAL A 457 10.53 -15.01 -11.24
C VAL A 457 11.45 -14.48 -12.32
N LEU A 458 10.94 -13.56 -13.16
CA LEU A 458 11.74 -12.95 -14.23
C LEU A 458 13.00 -12.25 -13.68
N MET A 459 12.87 -11.56 -12.55
CA MET A 459 13.99 -10.85 -11.93
C MET A 459 15.00 -11.82 -11.27
N ALA A 460 14.53 -12.83 -10.55
CA ALA A 460 15.39 -13.84 -9.93
C ALA A 460 16.14 -14.68 -11.00
N ASP A 461 15.48 -15.02 -12.10
CA ASP A 461 16.07 -15.77 -13.22
C ASP A 461 17.01 -14.93 -14.10
N ASN A 462 17.10 -13.63 -13.87
CA ASN A 462 17.99 -12.75 -14.64
C ASN A 462 19.45 -13.23 -14.50
N ARG A 463 19.99 -13.80 -15.57
CA ARG A 463 21.32 -14.44 -15.61
C ARG A 463 22.50 -13.48 -15.45
N ALA A 464 22.24 -12.19 -15.19
CA ALA A 464 23.24 -11.18 -14.91
C ALA A 464 23.71 -11.17 -13.44
N TRP A 465 23.50 -12.25 -12.66
CA TRP A 465 24.00 -12.33 -11.29
C TRP A 465 25.50 -12.09 -11.22
N GLU A 466 25.91 -11.28 -10.25
CA GLU A 466 27.30 -11.05 -9.92
C GLU A 466 27.72 -12.00 -8.78
N TYR A 467 28.58 -12.97 -9.07
CA TYR A 467 29.07 -13.88 -8.03
C TYR A 467 30.22 -13.26 -7.24
N ALA A 468 30.08 -13.20 -5.92
CA ALA A 468 31.05 -12.60 -5.02
C ALA A 468 31.49 -13.59 -3.92
N ASN A 469 32.75 -14.02 -3.95
CA ASN A 469 33.30 -14.94 -2.95
C ASN A 469 33.34 -14.37 -1.52
N GLY A 470 33.36 -13.04 -1.37
CA GLY A 470 33.34 -12.37 -0.06
C GLY A 470 31.94 -12.24 0.55
N LEU A 471 30.89 -12.55 -0.21
CA LEU A 471 29.52 -12.52 0.28
C LEU A 471 29.28 -13.79 1.09
N SER A 472 29.11 -13.65 2.41
CA SER A 472 28.90 -14.78 3.32
C SER A 472 28.01 -14.39 4.49
N HIS A 473 27.41 -15.38 5.15
CA HIS A 473 26.57 -15.17 6.33
C HIS A 473 27.29 -14.45 7.48
N THR A 474 28.64 -14.46 7.52
CA THR A 474 29.42 -13.73 8.53
C THR A 474 29.30 -12.20 8.42
N LEU A 475 28.74 -11.69 7.32
CA LEU A 475 28.35 -10.29 7.16
C LEU A 475 27.11 -9.93 7.96
N LEU A 476 26.28 -10.92 8.30
CA LEU A 476 25.09 -10.71 9.11
C LEU A 476 25.46 -10.71 10.61
N PRO A 477 24.78 -9.89 11.41
CA PRO A 477 24.80 -9.99 12.87
C PRO A 477 24.57 -11.43 13.34
N GLN A 478 25.29 -11.84 14.38
CA GLN A 478 25.10 -13.17 14.96
C GLN A 478 23.88 -13.18 15.87
N GLU A 479 23.05 -14.21 15.72
CA GLU A 479 21.96 -14.47 16.64
C GLU A 479 22.50 -14.55 18.08
N PRO A 480 21.88 -13.82 19.04
CA PRO A 480 22.33 -13.84 20.41
C PRO A 480 22.15 -15.23 21.04
N LYS A 481 23.24 -15.79 21.58
CA LYS A 481 23.28 -17.13 22.23
C LYS A 481 22.41 -17.25 23.49
N VAL A 482 21.90 -16.14 24.01
CA VAL A 482 21.03 -16.08 25.18
C VAL A 482 19.81 -15.27 24.78
N PRO A 483 18.59 -15.85 24.75
CA PRO A 483 17.37 -15.09 24.55
C PRO A 483 17.31 -14.00 25.62
N SER A 484 17.20 -12.73 25.23
CA SER A 484 16.91 -11.68 26.21
C SER A 484 15.63 -12.04 26.95
N LEU A 485 15.58 -11.76 28.25
CA LEU A 485 14.49 -12.11 29.19
C LEU A 485 13.11 -11.49 28.84
N SER A 486 12.98 -10.85 27.67
CA SER A 486 11.77 -10.24 27.15
C SER A 486 11.56 -10.66 25.69
N HIS A 487 10.75 -11.69 25.51
CA HIS A 487 10.22 -12.22 24.23
C HIS A 487 11.23 -12.86 23.27
N ASP A 488 10.79 -13.98 22.69
CA ASP A 488 11.50 -14.81 21.70
C ASP A 488 12.07 -13.94 20.58
N ALA A 489 13.39 -13.75 20.59
CA ALA A 489 14.08 -12.77 19.75
C ALA A 489 14.10 -13.21 18.29
N TRP A 490 13.10 -12.81 17.51
CA TRP A 490 12.99 -13.06 16.08
C TRP A 490 13.76 -12.05 15.21
N TRP A 491 14.41 -11.05 15.84
CA TRP A 491 15.28 -10.08 15.20
C TRP A 491 16.44 -9.65 16.11
N TRP A 492 17.55 -9.18 15.52
CA TRP A 492 18.74 -8.68 16.22
C TRP A 492 19.59 -7.76 15.32
N ASP A 493 20.56 -7.05 15.91
CA ASP A 493 21.45 -6.07 15.27
C ASP A 493 22.94 -6.44 15.36
#